data_AF-A0A2V6YFW3-F1
#
_entry.id   AF-A0A2V6YFW3-F1
#
_cell.length_a   1.000
_cell.length_b   1.000
_cell.length_c   1.000
_cell.angle_alpha   90.00
_cell.angle_beta   90.00
_cell.angle_gamma   90.00
#
_symmetry.space_group_name_H-M   'P 1'
#
loop_
_entity.id
_entity.type
_entity.pdbx_description
1 polymer ?
#
loop_
_entity_poly.entity_id
_entity_poly.type
_entity_poly.pdbx_seq_one_letter_code
_entity_poly.pdbx_strand_id
1 'polypeptide(L)' 'RPTCMALPAALADGIVASTGCIGNRVYTDVGEDELYVTVPGKDLPRIAEEAQTIASANAKLAEYHRGRRATLATE' A
#
# COMPACT_ATOMS: atom_id res chain seq x y z
N ARG A 1 1.86 -25.60 -0.30
CA ARG A 1 3.25 -25.12 -0.04
C ARG A 1 3.40 -23.73 -0.65
N PRO A 2 3.06 -22.62 0.03
CA PRO A 2 3.48 -21.31 -0.46
C PRO A 2 4.79 -20.96 0.26
N THR A 3 5.90 -21.48 -0.22
CA THR A 3 7.24 -20.95 0.11
C THR A 3 7.45 -19.67 -0.69
N CYS A 4 6.47 -18.75 -0.66
CA CYS A 4 6.56 -17.53 -1.43
C CYS A 4 7.73 -16.71 -0.89
N MET A 5 8.70 -16.36 -1.74
CA MET A 5 9.89 -15.60 -1.36
C MET A 5 9.55 -14.25 -0.71
N ALA A 6 8.37 -13.70 -0.99
CA ALA A 6 7.89 -12.47 -0.39
C ALA A 6 7.84 -12.52 1.16
N LEU A 7 7.58 -13.70 1.76
CA LEU A 7 7.53 -13.85 3.22
C LEU A 7 8.92 -13.73 3.89
N PRO A 8 9.93 -14.56 3.55
CA PRO A 8 11.26 -14.41 4.14
C PRO A 8 11.92 -13.09 3.75
N ALA A 9 11.69 -12.58 2.54
CA ALA A 9 12.18 -11.26 2.14
C ALA A 9 11.58 -10.15 3.01
N ALA A 10 10.27 -10.19 3.29
CA ALA A 10 9.67 -9.19 4.16
C ALA A 10 10.20 -9.26 5.61
N LEU A 11 10.42 -10.47 6.13
CA LEU A 11 11.00 -10.64 7.47
C LEU A 11 12.44 -10.11 7.57
N ALA A 12 13.24 -10.22 6.50
CA ALA A 12 14.63 -9.77 6.45
C ALA A 12 14.75 -8.27 6.13
N ASP A 13 14.05 -7.82 5.10
CA ASP A 13 14.27 -6.52 4.45
C ASP A 13 13.13 -5.51 4.69
N GLY A 14 12.03 -5.91 5.35
CA GLY A 14 10.92 -5.03 5.70
C GLY A 14 9.73 -5.16 4.75
N ILE A 15 9.22 -4.05 4.21
CA ILE A 15 8.05 -4.08 3.31
C ILE A 15 8.51 -4.48 1.90
N VAL A 16 7.86 -5.49 1.32
CA VAL A 16 8.21 -6.02 -0.02
C VAL A 16 7.00 -6.03 -0.93
N ALA A 17 7.11 -5.38 -2.08
CA ALA A 17 6.16 -5.52 -3.19
C ALA A 17 6.58 -6.72 -4.07
N SER A 18 5.61 -7.54 -4.46
CA SER A 18 5.83 -8.75 -5.24
C SER A 18 4.78 -8.87 -6.33
N THR A 19 5.24 -9.16 -7.54
CA THR A 19 4.36 -9.56 -8.65
C THR A 19 3.99 -11.04 -8.57
N GLY A 20 4.50 -11.81 -7.62
CA GLY A 20 4.21 -13.24 -7.48
C GLY A 20 4.85 -14.12 -8.58
N CYS A 21 5.38 -15.27 -8.20
CA CYS A 21 5.74 -16.31 -9.17
C CYS A 21 4.47 -17.05 -9.64
N ILE A 22 4.55 -17.79 -10.76
CA ILE A 22 3.41 -18.55 -11.29
C ILE A 22 2.75 -19.46 -10.24
N GLY A 23 3.56 -20.10 -9.39
CA GLY A 23 3.04 -20.92 -8.31
C GLY A 23 2.27 -20.13 -7.25
N ASN A 24 2.74 -18.93 -6.88
CA ASN A 24 2.00 -18.08 -5.97
C ASN A 24 0.66 -17.65 -6.56
N ARG A 25 0.66 -17.15 -7.81
CA ARG A 25 -0.56 -16.68 -8.51
C ARG A 25 -1.63 -17.76 -8.61
N VAL A 26 -1.25 -19.00 -8.95
CA VAL A 26 -2.18 -20.15 -9.00
C VAL A 26 -2.86 -20.46 -7.65
N TYR A 27 -2.22 -20.15 -6.53
CA TYR A 27 -2.75 -20.48 -5.19
C TYR A 27 -3.36 -19.29 -4.44
N THR A 28 -3.12 -18.06 -4.89
CA THR A 28 -3.65 -16.84 -4.26
C THR A 28 -4.62 -16.08 -5.14
N ASP A 29 -4.90 -16.57 -6.34
CA ASP A 29 -5.81 -15.96 -7.32
C ASP A 29 -5.47 -14.49 -7.63
N VAL A 30 -4.19 -14.13 -7.57
CA VAL A 30 -3.71 -12.78 -7.91
C VAL A 30 -3.78 -12.60 -9.42
N GLY A 31 -4.57 -11.63 -9.87
CA GLY A 31 -4.80 -11.30 -11.27
C GLY A 31 -3.55 -10.81 -12.00
N GLU A 32 -3.52 -10.93 -13.32
CA GLU A 32 -2.36 -10.58 -14.15
C GLU A 32 -1.93 -9.10 -14.02
N ASP A 33 -2.89 -8.22 -13.74
CA ASP A 33 -2.71 -6.78 -13.50
C ASP A 33 -2.54 -6.43 -12.02
N GLU A 34 -2.49 -7.43 -11.14
CA GLU A 34 -2.37 -7.25 -9.71
C GLU A 34 -0.94 -7.56 -9.20
N LEU A 35 -0.57 -6.82 -8.15
CA LEU A 35 0.58 -7.09 -7.29
C LEU A 35 0.11 -7.04 -5.84
N TYR A 36 0.90 -7.62 -4.95
CA TYR A 36 0.64 -7.52 -3.52
C TYR A 36 1.88 -7.04 -2.77
N VAL A 37 1.63 -6.45 -1.60
CA VAL A 37 2.66 -5.98 -0.68
C VAL A 37 2.62 -6.86 0.56
N THR A 38 3.78 -7.38 0.95
CA THR A 38 3.95 -8.11 2.20
C THR A 38 4.52 -7.17 3.25
N VAL A 39 3.87 -7.15 4.41
CA VAL A 39 4.24 -6.29 5.55
C VAL A 39 4.60 -7.18 6.74
N PRO A 40 5.74 -6.94 7.42
CA PRO A 40 6.06 -7.67 8.64
C PRO A 40 5.02 -7.38 9.73
N GLY A 41 4.47 -8.43 10.35
CA GLY A 41 3.42 -8.27 11.36
C GLY A 41 3.82 -7.35 12.52
N LYS A 42 5.10 -7.34 12.91
CA LYS A 42 5.65 -6.47 13.97
C LYS A 42 5.48 -4.97 13.67
N ASP A 43 5.39 -4.59 12.39
CA ASP A 43 5.31 -3.20 11.95
C ASP A 43 3.87 -2.70 11.80
N LEU A 44 2.87 -3.60 11.88
CA LEU A 44 1.46 -3.24 11.69
C LEU A 44 0.97 -2.13 12.64
N PRO A 45 1.30 -2.12 13.95
CA PRO A 45 0.85 -1.05 14.84
C PRO A 45 1.38 0.32 14.42
N ARG A 46 2.68 0.40 14.07
CA ARG A 46 3.31 1.63 13.60
C ARG A 46 2.70 2.11 12.28
N ILE A 47 2.47 1.19 11.35
CA ILE A 47 1.86 1.53 10.06
C ILE A 47 0.44 2.09 10.25
N ALA A 48 -0.34 1.51 11.16
CA ALA A 48 -1.69 2.00 11.45
C ALA A 48 -1.69 3.44 12.00
N GLU A 49 -0.78 3.74 12.94
CA GLU A 49 -0.62 5.08 13.51
C GLU A 49 -0.22 6.12 12.45
N GLU A 50 0.80 5.80 11.65
CA GLU A 50 1.28 6.70 10.59
C GLU A 50 0.23 6.90 9.49
N ALA A 51 -0.49 5.84 9.12
CA ALA A 51 -1.56 5.92 8.14
C ALA A 51 -2.67 6.87 8.59
N GLN A 52 -2.97 6.91 9.89
CA GLN A 52 -3.98 7.83 10.43
C GLN A 52 -3.51 9.29 10.37
N THR A 53 -2.25 9.55 10.68
CA THR A 53 -1.64 10.89 10.52
C THR A 53 -1.70 11.35 9.06
N ILE A 54 -1.28 10.49 8.13
CA ILE A 54 -1.29 10.78 6.69
C ILE A 54 -2.71 11.01 6.18
N ALA A 55 -3.68 10.19 6.60
CA ALA A 55 -5.07 10.34 6.20
C ALA A 55 -5.65 11.70 6.64
N SER A 56 -5.37 12.12 7.88
CA SER A 56 -5.79 13.43 8.41
C SER A 56 -5.16 14.59 7.63
N ALA A 57 -3.87 14.50 7.32
CA ALA A 57 -3.17 15.50 6.51
C ALA A 57 -3.76 15.58 5.10
N ASN A 58 -3.98 14.44 4.44
CA ASN A 58 -4.54 14.37 3.10
C ASN A 58 -5.97 14.92 3.04
N ALA A 59 -6.78 14.74 4.08
CA ALA A 59 -8.13 15.31 4.15
C ALA A 59 -8.08 16.86 4.10
N LYS A 60 -7.20 17.47 4.89
CA LYS A 60 -7.00 18.93 4.91
C LYS A 60 -6.45 19.45 3.57
N LEU A 61 -5.45 18.76 3.02
CA LEU A 61 -4.88 19.12 1.72
C LEU A 61 -5.91 19.01 0.59
N ALA A 62 -6.75 17.97 0.61
CA ALA A 62 -7.80 17.80 -0.38
C ALA A 62 -8.83 18.91 -0.34
N GLU A 63 -9.24 19.37 0.85
CA GLU A 63 -10.10 20.55 1.00
C GLU A 63 -9.47 21.80 0.39
N TYR A 64 -8.23 22.11 0.79
CA TYR A 64 -7.48 23.26 0.27
C TYR A 64 -7.36 23.23 -1.26
N HIS A 65 -6.91 22.11 -1.83
CA HIS A 65 -6.68 22.00 -3.28
C HIS A 65 -7.98 22.03 -4.07
N ARG A 66 -9.08 21.47 -3.56
CA ARG A 66 -10.40 21.59 -4.21
C ARG A 66 -10.90 23.02 -4.19
N GLY A 67 -10.79 23.73 -3.06
CA GLY A 67 -11.17 25.13 -2.95
C GLY A 67 -10.38 26.00 -3.91
N ARG A 68 -9.05 25.85 -3.92
CA ARG A 68 -8.16 26.56 -4.86
C ARG A 68 -8.51 26.28 -6.32
N ARG A 69 -8.81 25.03 -6.67
CA ARG A 69 -9.22 24.66 -8.03
C ARG A 69 -10.55 25.33 -8.41
N ALA A 70 -11.49 25.48 -7.48
CA ALA A 70 -12.75 26.16 -7.74
C ALA A 70 -12.55 27.65 -8.02
N THR A 71 -11.72 28.34 -7.22
CA THR A 71 -11.38 29.76 -7.44
C THR A 71 -10.76 29.99 -8.82
N LEU A 72 -9.79 29.14 -9.20
CA LEU A 72 -9.12 29.23 -10.50
C LEU A 72 -10.02 28.90 -11.69
N ALA A 73 -11.12 28.17 -11.49
CA ALA A 73 -12.05 27.82 -12.55
C ALA A 73 -13.10 28.92 -12.82
N THR A 74 -13.19 29.92 -11.96
CA THR A 74 -14.13 31.05 -12.06
C THR A 74 -13.47 32.37 -12.49
N GLU A 75 -12.15 32.38 -12.67
CA GLU A 75 -11.38 33.46 -13.31
C GLU A 75 -11.32 33.24 -14.83
#